data_AF-X0TTN5-F1
#
_entry.id   AF-X0TTN5-F1
#
_cell.length_a   1.000
_cell.length_b   1.000
_cell.length_c   1.000
_cell.angle_alpha   90.00
_cell.angle_beta   90.00
_cell.angle_gamma   90.00
#
_symmetry.space_group_name_H-M   'P 1'
#
loop_
_entity.id
_entity.type
_entity.pdbx_description
1 polymer ?
#
loop_
_entity_poly.entity_id
_entity_poly.type
_entity_poly.pdbx_seq_one_letter_code
_entity_poly.pdbx_strand_id
1 'polypeptide(L)'
;KFVRLSYRFRFDDGEYSIMAPFTQVAFIPKQKGYFLQGDEIKAYRSTILDLMENGVQNISLLIPFPDTLNNVNTSATADYKIQAIDILYKESDGLAVRVLDTITTTDAEWTGDIDVLVYDYQSRKPFKTLPESQTVRVYDKVPVRAFAQETAGNRIIYGNFLNKYTPPEYLTYRVAVGPKNTTKNFDSWIEYPNHTVKQDRNYQVGFVLIDKFGRQSDVVLSNVDDTVNTIGPNTFGGSTIFNPYNIPSDAAAYPIRDWFGDSLKVQIDLGINSGDNGLPKIKGLFEGQPGLYANAIGSGFNIAGVAPSINGFPITIPNLGEPGFRYEFTLNGGSSGVPIIGSFLRGKYTDYVEVFDVVIVGADYQVFTKKPINKSFYSLTVPATTPDNKFAYKINQIGWYSYKIVVKQQEQDYYNVYLPGIVNGYYG
;
A
#
# COMPACT_ATOMS: atom_id res chain seq x y z
N LYS A 1 -11.39 -22.79 -13.17
CA LYS A 1 -10.84 -21.52 -13.69
C LYS A 1 -10.52 -20.62 -12.51
N PHE A 2 -9.40 -19.90 -12.56
CA PHE A 2 -8.99 -19.02 -11.47
C PHE A 2 -9.45 -17.59 -11.76
N VAL A 3 -10.20 -17.03 -10.82
CA VAL A 3 -10.81 -15.70 -10.94
C VAL A 3 -10.02 -14.71 -10.11
N ARG A 4 -9.80 -13.51 -10.64
CA ARG A 4 -9.31 -12.35 -9.91
C ARG A 4 -10.29 -11.20 -10.09
N LEU A 5 -10.45 -10.41 -9.03
CA LEU A 5 -11.30 -9.23 -9.04
C LEU A 5 -10.43 -7.97 -9.03
N SER A 6 -10.98 -6.86 -9.50
CA SER A 6 -10.41 -5.52 -9.40
C SER A 6 -11.56 -4.52 -9.44
N TYR A 7 -11.30 -3.22 -9.37
CA TYR A 7 -12.29 -2.18 -9.54
C TYR A 7 -11.69 -0.97 -10.28
N ARG A 8 -12.56 -0.11 -10.78
CA ARG A 8 -12.21 1.23 -11.27
C ARG A 8 -13.34 2.20 -10.95
N PHE A 9 -12.98 3.46 -10.76
CA PHE A 9 -13.93 4.54 -10.50
C PHE A 9 -14.39 5.20 -11.80
N ARG A 10 -15.66 5.59 -11.85
CA ARG A 10 -16.23 6.48 -12.87
C ARG A 10 -16.55 7.81 -12.21
N PHE A 11 -16.06 8.90 -12.80
CA PHE A 11 -16.27 10.27 -12.32
C PHE A 11 -17.52 10.88 -12.97
N ASP A 12 -17.96 12.04 -12.46
CA ASP A 12 -19.14 12.75 -12.94
C ASP A 12 -18.99 13.35 -14.35
N ASP A 13 -17.76 13.62 -14.78
CA ASP A 13 -17.38 14.01 -16.14
C ASP A 13 -17.42 12.85 -17.16
N GLY A 14 -17.70 11.63 -16.70
CA GLY A 14 -17.74 10.42 -17.51
C GLY A 14 -16.38 9.76 -17.74
N GLU A 15 -15.30 10.31 -17.18
CA GLU A 15 -13.98 9.67 -17.19
C GLU A 15 -13.92 8.49 -16.24
N TYR A 16 -12.97 7.59 -16.52
CA TYR A 16 -12.68 6.43 -15.69
C TYR A 16 -11.26 6.50 -15.14
N SER A 17 -11.10 6.08 -13.88
CA SER A 17 -9.79 5.86 -13.29
C SER A 17 -9.06 4.70 -13.97
N ILE A 18 -7.75 4.60 -13.74
CA ILE A 18 -7.02 3.35 -13.99
C ILE A 18 -7.60 2.23 -13.12
N MET A 19 -7.40 0.98 -13.58
CA MET A 19 -7.81 -0.20 -12.82
C MET A 19 -6.92 -0.36 -11.59
N ALA A 20 -7.55 -0.70 -10.46
CA ALA A 20 -6.82 -1.09 -9.27
C ALA A 20 -6.04 -2.40 -9.51
N PRO A 21 -4.99 -2.70 -8.71
CA PRO A 21 -4.35 -4.01 -8.74
C PRO A 21 -5.38 -5.13 -8.59
N PHE A 22 -5.18 -6.21 -9.33
CA PHE A 22 -6.05 -7.38 -9.19
C PHE A 22 -5.79 -8.08 -7.86
N THR A 23 -6.86 -8.59 -7.26
CA THR A 23 -6.80 -9.44 -6.07
C THR A 23 -5.99 -10.70 -6.36
N GLN A 24 -5.62 -11.39 -5.30
CA GLN A 24 -5.24 -12.79 -5.41
C GLN A 24 -6.36 -13.61 -6.07
N VAL A 25 -5.97 -14.80 -6.53
CA VAL A 25 -6.92 -15.74 -7.07
C VAL A 25 -7.92 -16.12 -5.98
N ALA A 26 -9.19 -15.90 -6.29
CA ALA A 26 -10.33 -16.08 -5.40
C ALA A 26 -10.69 -17.58 -5.30
N PHE A 27 -9.76 -18.40 -4.83
CA PHE A 27 -9.84 -19.86 -4.84
C PHE A 27 -9.30 -20.47 -3.56
N ILE A 28 -10.11 -21.31 -2.92
CA ILE A 28 -9.67 -22.20 -1.85
C ILE A 28 -10.08 -23.61 -2.25
N PRO A 29 -9.15 -24.56 -2.41
CA PRO A 29 -9.50 -25.93 -2.79
C PRO A 29 -10.38 -26.58 -1.71
N LYS A 30 -11.25 -27.50 -2.14
CA LYS A 30 -11.95 -28.42 -1.22
C LYS A 30 -10.91 -29.22 -0.42
N GLN A 31 -11.32 -29.70 0.76
CA GLN A 31 -10.41 -30.35 1.72
C GLN A 31 -9.16 -29.52 2.08
N LYS A 32 -9.18 -28.19 1.82
CA LYS A 32 -8.02 -27.29 1.97
C LYS A 32 -6.79 -27.74 1.15
N GLY A 33 -6.99 -28.56 0.11
CA GLY A 33 -5.92 -29.08 -0.72
C GLY A 33 -5.22 -30.33 -0.17
N TYR A 34 -5.66 -30.87 0.97
CA TYR A 34 -5.08 -32.09 1.54
C TYR A 34 -5.62 -33.34 0.86
N PHE A 35 -4.72 -34.28 0.54
CA PHE A 35 -5.11 -35.62 0.15
C PHE A 35 -5.58 -36.39 1.38
N LEU A 36 -6.79 -36.95 1.29
CA LEU A 36 -7.29 -37.91 2.27
C LEU A 36 -7.14 -39.35 1.74
N GLN A 37 -7.32 -40.32 2.63
CA GLN A 37 -7.16 -41.73 2.30
C GLN A 37 -8.05 -42.13 1.11
N GLY A 38 -7.43 -42.62 0.04
CA GLY A 38 -8.11 -43.06 -1.19
C GLY A 38 -8.21 -42.00 -2.29
N ASP A 39 -7.95 -40.72 -2.01
CA ASP A 39 -7.97 -39.66 -3.01
C ASP A 39 -6.77 -39.76 -3.96
N GLU A 40 -5.62 -40.23 -3.48
CA GLU A 40 -4.45 -40.53 -4.32
C GLU A 40 -4.75 -41.61 -5.35
N ILE A 41 -5.46 -42.67 -4.96
CA ILE A 41 -5.82 -43.79 -5.85
C ILE A 41 -6.81 -43.31 -6.91
N LYS A 42 -7.75 -42.44 -6.54
CA LYS A 42 -8.72 -41.83 -7.47
C LYS A 42 -8.03 -40.88 -8.46
N ALA A 43 -7.14 -40.01 -7.97
CA ALA A 43 -6.37 -39.09 -8.80
C ALA A 43 -5.46 -39.88 -9.78
N TYR A 44 -4.84 -40.96 -9.32
CA TYR A 44 -4.03 -41.83 -10.17
C TYR A 44 -4.85 -42.51 -11.28
N ARG A 45 -6.05 -43.02 -10.95
CA ARG A 45 -6.90 -43.74 -11.93
C ARG A 45 -7.59 -42.82 -12.92
N SER A 46 -8.07 -41.66 -12.47
CA SER A 46 -8.94 -40.78 -13.26
C SER A 46 -8.22 -39.58 -13.85
N THR A 47 -6.99 -39.29 -13.40
CA THR A 47 -6.22 -38.05 -13.64
C THR A 47 -6.95 -36.75 -13.25
N ILE A 48 -8.14 -36.85 -12.66
CA ILE A 48 -8.97 -35.75 -12.20
C ILE A 48 -8.79 -35.59 -10.69
N LEU A 49 -8.56 -34.35 -10.26
CA LEU A 49 -8.46 -33.96 -8.86
C LEU A 49 -9.76 -33.27 -8.42
N ASP A 50 -10.70 -34.05 -7.88
CA ASP A 50 -11.99 -33.52 -7.38
C ASP A 50 -11.82 -32.50 -6.24
N LEU A 51 -10.72 -32.60 -5.48
CA LEU A 51 -10.39 -31.65 -4.42
C LEU A 51 -10.00 -30.26 -4.95
N MET A 52 -9.58 -30.17 -6.22
CA MET A 52 -9.20 -28.92 -6.90
C MET A 52 -10.41 -28.15 -7.46
N GLU A 53 -11.56 -28.29 -6.79
CA GLU A 53 -12.74 -27.44 -6.99
C GLU A 53 -12.75 -26.32 -5.95
N ASN A 54 -13.28 -25.15 -6.31
CA ASN A 54 -13.37 -24.03 -5.39
C ASN A 54 -14.38 -24.34 -4.27
N GLY A 55 -13.94 -24.30 -3.03
CA GLY A 55 -14.76 -24.47 -1.84
C GLY A 55 -15.42 -23.17 -1.36
N VAL A 56 -15.14 -22.03 -1.99
CA VAL A 56 -15.68 -20.71 -1.61
C VAL A 56 -16.84 -20.33 -2.52
N GLN A 57 -17.95 -19.91 -1.92
CA GLN A 57 -19.16 -19.48 -2.63
C GLN A 57 -19.40 -17.97 -2.57
N ASN A 58 -18.99 -17.33 -1.47
CA ASN A 58 -19.11 -15.89 -1.26
C ASN A 58 -17.74 -15.28 -0.91
N ILE A 59 -17.44 -14.12 -1.49
CA ILE A 59 -16.19 -13.39 -1.28
C ILE A 59 -16.52 -11.91 -1.12
N SER A 60 -16.13 -11.33 0.01
CA SER A 60 -16.28 -9.89 0.24
C SER A 60 -15.05 -9.14 -0.27
N LEU A 61 -15.25 -8.26 -1.26
CA LEU A 61 -14.23 -7.36 -1.77
C LEU A 61 -14.27 -6.05 -0.97
N LEU A 62 -13.16 -5.68 -0.36
CA LEU A 62 -12.99 -4.41 0.34
C LEU A 62 -12.40 -3.38 -0.63
N ILE A 63 -13.13 -2.29 -0.88
CA ILE A 63 -12.76 -1.23 -1.79
C ILE A 63 -12.48 0.04 -0.98
N PRO A 64 -11.20 0.39 -0.75
CA PRO A 64 -10.85 1.61 -0.05
C PRO A 64 -11.10 2.85 -0.94
N PHE A 65 -11.63 3.89 -0.31
CA PHE A 65 -11.85 5.20 -0.87
C PHE A 65 -10.83 6.21 -0.32
N PRO A 66 -10.55 7.30 -1.06
CA PRO A 66 -9.59 8.31 -0.63
C PRO A 66 -10.10 9.25 0.48
N ASP A 67 -11.41 9.21 0.76
CA ASP A 67 -12.07 9.88 1.89
C ASP A 67 -13.36 9.11 2.23
N THR A 68 -14.11 9.58 3.22
CA THR A 68 -15.43 9.07 3.58
C THR A 68 -16.40 9.01 2.40
N LEU A 69 -17.29 8.02 2.40
CA LEU A 69 -18.32 7.83 1.37
C LEU A 69 -19.15 9.11 1.11
N ASN A 70 -19.36 9.93 2.15
CA ASN A 70 -20.06 11.22 2.06
C ASN A 70 -19.29 12.29 1.25
N ASN A 71 -17.95 12.28 1.29
CA ASN A 71 -17.10 13.29 0.65
C ASN A 71 -16.55 12.86 -0.71
N VAL A 72 -16.73 11.60 -1.10
CA VAL A 72 -16.27 11.08 -2.40
C VAL A 72 -17.37 11.08 -3.47
N ASN A 73 -18.63 11.24 -3.08
CA ASN A 73 -19.79 11.21 -3.98
C ASN A 73 -19.85 12.44 -4.93
N THR A 74 -20.95 12.60 -5.68
CA THR A 74 -21.14 13.70 -6.64
C THR A 74 -21.76 14.97 -6.03
N SER A 75 -21.83 15.10 -4.69
CA SER A 75 -22.38 16.29 -4.04
C SER A 75 -21.51 17.52 -4.30
N ALA A 76 -22.08 18.73 -4.27
CA ALA A 76 -21.33 19.96 -4.57
C ALA A 76 -20.07 20.15 -3.70
N THR A 77 -20.11 19.69 -2.46
CA THR A 77 -19.02 19.79 -1.47
C THR A 77 -18.02 18.63 -1.50
N ALA A 78 -18.26 17.61 -2.32
CA ALA A 78 -17.40 16.42 -2.39
C ALA A 78 -16.08 16.70 -3.13
N ASP A 79 -15.00 16.07 -2.68
CA ASP A 79 -13.64 16.31 -3.18
C ASP A 79 -13.34 15.53 -4.48
N TYR A 80 -13.93 14.34 -4.65
CA TYR A 80 -13.53 13.38 -5.70
C TYR A 80 -14.57 13.13 -6.80
N LYS A 81 -15.83 13.53 -6.60
CA LYS A 81 -16.92 13.43 -7.59
C LYS A 81 -17.08 12.04 -8.23
N ILE A 82 -16.90 10.98 -7.45
CA ILE A 82 -17.05 9.60 -7.92
C ILE A 82 -18.55 9.29 -8.07
N GLN A 83 -18.96 8.91 -9.27
CA GLN A 83 -20.35 8.64 -9.64
C GLN A 83 -20.69 7.15 -9.62
N ALA A 84 -19.75 6.30 -10.04
CA ALA A 84 -19.95 4.85 -10.05
C ALA A 84 -18.64 4.09 -9.85
N ILE A 85 -18.75 2.81 -9.48
CA ILE A 85 -17.64 1.87 -9.39
C ILE A 85 -17.95 0.68 -10.30
N ASP A 86 -17.07 0.40 -11.25
CA ASP A 86 -17.14 -0.85 -12.01
C ASP A 86 -16.31 -1.91 -11.29
N ILE A 87 -16.94 -3.01 -10.91
CA ILE A 87 -16.26 -4.20 -10.41
C ILE A 87 -15.77 -5.02 -11.60
N LEU A 88 -14.48 -5.31 -11.62
CA LEU A 88 -13.79 -5.98 -12.71
C LEU A 88 -13.53 -7.44 -12.37
N TYR A 89 -13.61 -8.28 -13.39
CA TYR A 89 -13.46 -9.72 -13.32
C TYR A 89 -12.50 -10.16 -14.42
N LYS A 90 -11.46 -10.91 -14.03
CA LYS A 90 -10.48 -11.48 -14.95
C LYS A 90 -10.28 -12.96 -14.66
N GLU A 91 -10.29 -13.76 -15.72
CA GLU A 91 -9.98 -15.18 -15.67
C GLU A 91 -8.48 -15.41 -15.93
N SER A 92 -7.96 -16.53 -15.43
CA SER A 92 -6.55 -16.92 -15.64
C SER A 92 -6.23 -17.32 -17.09
N ASP A 93 -7.20 -17.86 -17.82
CA ASP A 93 -7.10 -18.31 -19.21
C ASP A 93 -7.38 -17.18 -20.22
N GLY A 94 -8.04 -16.11 -19.79
CA GLY A 94 -8.43 -14.98 -20.63
C GLY A 94 -7.52 -13.76 -20.48
N LEU A 95 -7.26 -13.09 -21.61
CA LEU A 95 -6.65 -11.76 -21.63
C LEU A 95 -7.69 -10.66 -21.34
N ALA A 96 -8.95 -10.88 -21.74
CA ALA A 96 -10.01 -9.89 -21.62
C ALA A 96 -10.42 -9.65 -20.16
N VAL A 97 -10.55 -8.38 -19.79
CA VAL A 97 -11.15 -7.94 -18.51
C VAL A 97 -12.64 -7.74 -18.74
N ARG A 98 -13.47 -8.22 -17.82
CA ARG A 98 -14.93 -8.09 -17.88
C ARG A 98 -15.45 -7.27 -16.70
N VAL A 99 -16.56 -6.59 -16.88
CA VAL A 99 -17.30 -5.92 -15.80
C VAL A 99 -18.29 -6.92 -15.23
N LEU A 100 -18.21 -7.07 -13.92
CA LEU A 100 -19.06 -7.94 -13.13
C LEU A 100 -20.31 -7.23 -12.64
N ASP A 101 -20.14 -6.03 -12.09
CA ASP A 101 -21.21 -5.20 -11.55
C ASP A 101 -20.81 -3.72 -11.63
N THR A 102 -21.78 -2.83 -11.60
CA THR A 102 -21.57 -1.39 -11.54
C THR A 102 -22.37 -0.81 -10.37
N ILE A 103 -21.66 -0.40 -9.31
CA ILE A 103 -22.25 0.19 -8.11
C ILE A 103 -22.39 1.69 -8.31
N THR A 104 -23.54 2.26 -8.00
CA THR A 104 -23.87 3.67 -8.23
C THR A 104 -24.20 4.39 -6.93
N THR A 105 -24.08 5.72 -6.90
CA THR A 105 -24.33 6.53 -5.68
C THR A 105 -25.76 6.43 -5.16
N THR A 106 -26.70 5.91 -5.96
CA THR A 106 -28.10 5.69 -5.57
C THR A 106 -28.32 4.37 -4.84
N ASP A 107 -27.34 3.48 -4.83
CA ASP A 107 -27.40 2.25 -4.04
C ASP A 107 -27.23 2.62 -2.56
N ALA A 108 -28.18 2.22 -1.71
CA ALA A 108 -28.29 2.64 -0.30
C ALA A 108 -27.06 2.30 0.59
N GLU A 109 -26.05 1.66 0.03
CA GLU A 109 -24.78 1.28 0.66
C GLU A 109 -23.66 2.30 0.43
N TRP A 110 -23.88 3.36 -0.38
CA TRP A 110 -22.89 4.41 -0.64
C TRP A 110 -23.09 5.68 0.20
N THR A 111 -23.38 5.50 1.49
CA THR A 111 -23.47 6.61 2.45
C THR A 111 -22.87 6.21 3.79
N GLY A 112 -22.19 7.15 4.46
CA GLY A 112 -21.65 6.92 5.80
C GLY A 112 -20.25 7.49 6.01
N ASP A 113 -19.87 7.57 7.28
CA ASP A 113 -18.53 8.00 7.73
C ASP A 113 -17.55 6.82 7.75
N ILE A 114 -17.53 6.08 6.64
CA ILE A 114 -16.59 4.98 6.38
C ILE A 114 -15.84 5.27 5.08
N ASP A 115 -14.62 4.76 4.96
CA ASP A 115 -13.74 4.90 3.80
C ASP A 115 -13.59 3.57 3.04
N VAL A 116 -14.32 2.52 3.42
CA VAL A 116 -14.27 1.22 2.76
C VAL A 116 -15.67 0.79 2.37
N LEU A 117 -15.87 0.52 1.08
CA LEU A 117 -17.07 -0.14 0.58
C LEU A 117 -16.84 -1.65 0.54
N VAL A 118 -17.80 -2.41 1.05
CA VAL A 118 -17.77 -3.88 1.04
C VAL A 118 -18.71 -4.36 -0.07
N TYR A 119 -18.18 -5.14 -1.01
CA TYR A 119 -18.97 -5.75 -2.08
C TYR A 119 -18.94 -7.27 -1.97
N ASP A 120 -20.10 -7.89 -1.78
CA ASP A 120 -20.22 -9.34 -1.65
C ASP A 120 -20.42 -10.02 -3.01
N TYR A 121 -19.39 -10.75 -3.44
CA TYR A 121 -19.43 -11.54 -4.66
C TYR A 121 -19.96 -12.95 -4.44
N GLN A 122 -21.16 -13.21 -4.98
CA GLN A 122 -21.83 -14.51 -4.91
C GLN A 122 -21.77 -15.30 -6.23
N SER A 123 -20.57 -15.53 -6.78
CA SER A 123 -20.37 -16.36 -7.98
C SER A 123 -21.20 -15.94 -9.22
N ARG A 124 -21.48 -14.65 -9.35
CA ARG A 124 -22.26 -14.09 -10.46
C ARG A 124 -21.43 -14.07 -11.75
N LYS A 125 -22.08 -14.24 -12.91
CA LYS A 125 -21.41 -14.14 -14.21
C LYS A 125 -21.23 -12.67 -14.59
N PRO A 126 -20.08 -12.28 -15.17
CA PRO A 126 -19.90 -10.93 -15.68
C PRO A 126 -20.83 -10.67 -16.88
N PHE A 127 -21.31 -9.44 -17.01
CA PHE A 127 -22.31 -9.07 -18.02
C PHE A 127 -21.72 -8.32 -19.22
N LYS A 128 -20.51 -7.73 -19.09
CA LYS A 128 -19.90 -6.91 -20.14
C LYS A 128 -18.41 -7.17 -20.26
N THR A 129 -17.89 -7.30 -21.47
CA THR A 129 -16.43 -7.34 -21.71
C THR A 129 -15.92 -5.94 -21.97
N LEU A 130 -14.82 -5.55 -21.33
CA LEU A 130 -14.19 -4.26 -21.61
C LEU A 130 -13.46 -4.28 -22.96
N PRO A 131 -13.59 -3.22 -23.77
CA PRO A 131 -12.80 -3.08 -24.98
C PRO A 131 -11.33 -2.87 -24.61
N GLU A 132 -10.42 -3.35 -25.46
CA GLU A 132 -8.98 -3.26 -25.23
C GLU A 132 -8.48 -1.81 -25.05
N SER A 133 -9.12 -0.85 -25.73
CA SER A 133 -8.86 0.58 -25.58
C SER A 133 -9.10 1.12 -24.16
N GLN A 134 -9.91 0.44 -23.34
CA GLN A 134 -10.12 0.77 -21.93
C GLN A 134 -9.23 -0.04 -20.98
N THR A 135 -8.57 -1.10 -21.47
CA THR A 135 -7.69 -1.95 -20.66
C THR A 135 -6.29 -1.34 -20.54
N VAL A 136 -5.77 -0.76 -21.62
CA VAL A 136 -4.42 -0.17 -21.69
C VAL A 136 -4.50 1.36 -21.84
N ARG A 137 -4.92 2.06 -20.79
CA ARG A 137 -4.83 3.54 -20.79
C ARG A 137 -3.40 3.94 -20.42
N VAL A 138 -2.70 4.57 -21.37
CA VAL A 138 -1.49 5.34 -21.06
C VAL A 138 -1.96 6.58 -20.31
N TYR A 139 -1.50 6.77 -19.07
CA TYR A 139 -1.80 7.98 -18.33
C TYR A 139 -1.05 9.16 -18.96
N ASP A 140 -1.68 10.34 -18.99
CA ASP A 140 -1.01 11.54 -19.46
C ASP A 140 0.02 11.97 -18.41
N LYS A 141 1.31 11.94 -18.79
CA LYS A 141 2.40 12.30 -17.89
C LYS A 141 2.80 13.73 -18.15
N VAL A 142 2.24 14.65 -17.36
CA VAL A 142 2.65 16.06 -17.37
C VAL A 142 4.04 16.20 -16.72
N PRO A 143 5.03 16.77 -17.42
CA PRO A 143 6.37 16.96 -16.86
C PRO A 143 6.35 17.98 -15.71
N VAL A 144 7.37 17.94 -14.85
CA VAL A 144 7.55 18.90 -13.76
C VAL A 144 7.75 20.32 -14.30
N ARG A 145 8.51 20.44 -15.39
CA ARG A 145 8.80 21.71 -16.05
C ARG A 145 9.04 21.46 -17.53
N ALA A 146 8.51 22.31 -18.40
CA ALA A 146 8.80 22.31 -19.82
C ALA A 146 9.12 23.74 -20.28
N PHE A 147 10.03 23.90 -21.23
CA PHE A 147 10.30 25.22 -21.83
C PHE A 147 9.26 25.58 -22.89
N ALA A 148 8.79 24.59 -23.63
CA ALA A 148 7.75 24.74 -24.64
C ALA A 148 6.66 23.67 -24.45
N GLN A 149 5.41 24.05 -24.72
CA GLN A 149 4.27 23.16 -24.81
C GLN A 149 3.50 23.52 -26.08
N GLU A 150 3.19 22.53 -26.91
CA GLU A 150 2.40 22.70 -28.13
C GLU A 150 1.32 21.61 -28.20
N THR A 151 0.20 21.93 -28.85
CA THR A 151 -0.86 20.97 -29.13
C THR A 151 -0.85 20.63 -30.61
N ALA A 152 -0.70 19.35 -30.94
CA ALA A 152 -0.76 18.86 -32.31
C ALA A 152 -1.84 17.77 -32.42
N GLY A 153 -2.98 18.12 -33.02
CA GLY A 153 -4.15 17.23 -33.07
C GLY A 153 -4.68 16.91 -31.67
N ASN A 154 -4.70 15.64 -31.30
CA ASN A 154 -5.12 15.15 -29.97
C ASN A 154 -3.95 14.91 -29.00
N ARG A 155 -2.75 15.42 -29.28
CA ARG A 155 -1.55 15.23 -28.46
C ARG A 155 -1.04 16.55 -27.91
N ILE A 156 -0.62 16.52 -26.65
CA ILE A 156 0.17 17.58 -26.03
C ILE A 156 1.64 17.19 -26.15
N ILE A 157 2.46 18.08 -26.70
CA ILE A 157 3.89 17.87 -26.92
C ILE A 157 4.66 18.85 -26.05
N TYR A 158 5.63 18.33 -25.30
CA TYR A 158 6.52 19.14 -24.47
C TYR A 158 7.93 19.18 -25.08
N GLY A 159 8.49 20.39 -25.21
CA GLY A 159 9.86 20.63 -25.65
C GLY A 159 10.78 21.00 -24.49
N ASN A 160 11.98 20.42 -24.46
CA ASN A 160 13.01 20.67 -23.45
C ASN A 160 12.44 20.63 -22.01
N PHE A 161 12.03 19.44 -21.57
CA PHE A 161 11.30 19.23 -20.32
C PHE A 161 12.05 18.37 -19.31
N LEU A 162 11.77 18.62 -18.03
CA LEU A 162 12.16 17.78 -16.92
C LEU A 162 10.94 16.95 -16.48
N ASN A 163 11.03 15.63 -16.68
CA ASN A 163 9.89 14.74 -16.47
C ASN A 163 9.61 14.46 -14.98
N LYS A 164 10.66 14.34 -14.17
CA LYS A 164 10.58 13.90 -12.77
C LYS A 164 11.55 14.69 -11.90
N TYR A 165 11.27 14.71 -10.60
CA TYR A 165 12.22 15.22 -9.62
C TYR A 165 13.41 14.28 -9.45
N THR A 166 14.54 14.84 -9.00
CA THR A 166 15.76 14.07 -8.75
C THR A 166 15.54 13.19 -7.51
N PRO A 167 15.59 11.85 -7.63
CA PRO A 167 15.53 10.98 -6.46
C PRO A 167 16.82 11.04 -5.64
N PRO A 168 16.82 10.57 -4.38
CA PRO A 168 18.05 10.27 -3.69
C PRO A 168 18.84 9.21 -4.48
N GLU A 169 20.17 9.34 -4.49
CA GLU A 169 21.04 8.41 -5.22
C GLU A 169 20.96 7.00 -4.63
N TYR A 170 20.87 6.92 -3.30
CA TYR A 170 20.71 5.68 -2.55
C TYR A 170 19.76 5.88 -1.36
N LEU A 171 19.21 4.77 -0.85
CA LEU A 171 18.49 4.72 0.41
C LEU A 171 19.23 3.85 1.41
N THR A 172 19.11 4.11 2.71
CA THR A 172 19.74 3.27 3.74
C THR A 172 18.73 2.26 4.26
N TYR A 173 18.72 1.10 3.60
CA TYR A 173 17.92 -0.06 4.00
C TYR A 173 18.71 -1.35 3.86
N ARG A 174 18.27 -2.38 4.56
CA ARG A 174 18.85 -3.72 4.50
C ARG A 174 17.80 -4.75 4.12
N VAL A 175 18.23 -5.82 3.47
CA VAL A 175 17.35 -6.91 3.02
C VAL A 175 17.80 -8.22 3.64
N ALA A 176 16.84 -9.03 4.07
CA ALA A 176 17.05 -10.40 4.51
C ALA A 176 16.06 -11.34 3.83
N VAL A 177 16.39 -12.63 3.86
CA VAL A 177 15.45 -13.71 3.52
C VAL A 177 15.39 -14.67 4.70
N GLY A 178 14.20 -15.19 4.98
CA GLY A 178 14.04 -16.21 6.00
C GLY A 178 12.59 -16.59 6.23
N PRO A 179 12.31 -17.49 7.19
CA PRO A 179 10.99 -18.03 7.44
C PRO A 179 9.96 -16.92 7.67
N LYS A 180 8.76 -17.13 7.15
CA LYS A 180 7.63 -16.23 7.39
C LYS A 180 7.32 -16.09 8.87
N ASN A 181 6.84 -14.91 9.25
CA ASN A 181 6.26 -14.72 10.57
C ASN A 181 4.86 -15.35 10.60
N THR A 182 4.60 -16.22 11.57
CA THR A 182 3.32 -16.92 11.77
C THR A 182 2.36 -16.16 12.70
N THR A 183 2.75 -14.97 13.15
CA THR A 183 1.89 -14.11 13.98
C THR A 183 0.72 -13.62 13.15
N LYS A 184 -0.51 -13.77 13.68
CA LYS A 184 -1.76 -13.42 12.99
C LYS A 184 -1.87 -11.96 12.55
N ASN A 185 -1.02 -11.06 13.02
CA ASN A 185 -1.08 -9.64 12.69
C ASN A 185 -0.35 -9.27 11.39
N PHE A 186 0.23 -10.24 10.67
CA PHE A 186 0.92 -9.98 9.40
C PHE A 186 0.12 -10.53 8.21
N ASP A 187 0.02 -9.72 7.16
CA ASP A 187 -0.65 -10.09 5.89
C ASP A 187 0.01 -11.30 5.23
N SER A 188 1.32 -11.52 5.48
CA SER A 188 2.03 -12.71 5.00
C SER A 188 1.43 -14.03 5.51
N TRP A 189 0.75 -14.01 6.66
CA TRP A 189 0.06 -15.16 7.23
C TRP A 189 -1.42 -15.21 6.84
N ILE A 190 -2.14 -14.09 6.94
CA ILE A 190 -3.58 -14.05 6.65
C ILE A 190 -3.85 -14.12 5.14
N GLU A 191 -3.18 -13.28 4.36
CA GLU A 191 -3.44 -13.13 2.93
C GLU A 191 -2.55 -14.04 2.09
N TYR A 192 -1.28 -14.24 2.48
CA TYR A 192 -0.30 -14.96 1.66
C TYR A 192 0.27 -16.25 2.32
N PRO A 193 -0.56 -17.12 2.93
CA PRO A 193 -0.06 -18.28 3.69
C PRO A 193 0.81 -19.23 2.83
N ASN A 194 0.45 -19.42 1.56
CA ASN A 194 1.10 -20.39 0.68
C ASN A 194 2.15 -19.78 -0.29
N HIS A 195 2.40 -18.46 -0.25
CA HIS A 195 3.34 -17.82 -1.18
C HIS A 195 4.76 -17.81 -0.62
N THR A 196 5.71 -18.52 -1.21
CA THR A 196 7.10 -18.55 -0.73
C THR A 196 8.04 -17.85 -1.69
N VAL A 197 9.09 -17.25 -1.15
CA VAL A 197 10.27 -16.89 -1.94
C VAL A 197 10.91 -18.18 -2.43
N LYS A 198 11.24 -18.28 -3.72
CA LYS A 198 11.89 -19.47 -4.27
C LYS A 198 13.31 -19.57 -3.72
N GLN A 199 13.77 -20.79 -3.51
CA GLN A 199 15.13 -21.10 -3.07
C GLN A 199 16.08 -21.21 -4.27
N ASP A 200 17.37 -21.13 -3.99
CA ASP A 200 18.49 -21.14 -4.95
C ASP A 200 18.40 -20.01 -5.98
N ARG A 201 18.10 -18.81 -5.48
CA ARG A 201 17.89 -17.62 -6.31
C ARG A 201 18.47 -16.38 -5.67
N ASN A 202 18.97 -15.49 -6.52
CA ASN A 202 19.40 -14.16 -6.14
C ASN A 202 18.28 -13.15 -6.37
N TYR A 203 17.92 -12.45 -5.31
CA TYR A 203 16.93 -11.37 -5.34
C TYR A 203 17.62 -10.04 -5.09
N GLN A 204 17.30 -9.06 -5.92
CA GLN A 204 17.67 -7.66 -5.71
C GLN A 204 16.40 -6.86 -5.42
N VAL A 205 16.36 -6.19 -4.26
CA VAL A 205 15.23 -5.37 -3.84
C VAL A 205 15.60 -3.90 -4.02
N GLY A 206 14.69 -3.11 -4.58
CA GLY A 206 14.83 -1.67 -4.76
C GLY A 206 13.53 -0.93 -4.50
N PHE A 207 13.63 0.39 -4.41
CA PHE A 207 12.47 1.28 -4.20
C PHE A 207 12.26 2.19 -5.39
N VAL A 208 10.99 2.35 -5.79
CA VAL A 208 10.57 3.39 -6.75
C VAL A 208 9.74 4.41 -5.98
N LEU A 209 10.22 5.65 -5.93
CA LEU A 209 9.53 6.74 -5.25
C LEU A 209 8.51 7.37 -6.20
N ILE A 210 7.38 7.79 -5.65
CA ILE A 210 6.26 8.33 -6.39
C ILE A 210 5.79 9.61 -5.72
N ASP A 211 5.61 10.66 -6.50
CA ASP A 211 5.02 11.89 -6.00
C ASP A 211 3.48 11.82 -5.97
N LYS A 212 2.84 12.86 -5.45
CA LYS A 212 1.37 12.96 -5.36
C LYS A 212 0.68 12.87 -6.73
N PHE A 213 1.37 13.22 -7.80
CA PHE A 213 0.84 13.25 -9.17
C PHE A 213 1.14 11.96 -9.95
N GLY A 214 1.69 10.93 -9.29
CA GLY A 214 1.96 9.63 -9.90
C GLY A 214 3.25 9.55 -10.72
N ARG A 215 4.10 10.58 -10.71
CA ARG A 215 5.40 10.57 -11.40
C ARG A 215 6.40 9.73 -10.59
N GLN A 216 7.09 8.84 -11.27
CA GLN A 216 7.95 7.82 -10.65
C GLN A 216 9.44 8.11 -10.85
N SER A 217 10.26 7.78 -9.84
CA SER A 217 11.72 7.77 -9.92
C SER A 217 12.26 6.57 -10.69
N ASP A 218 13.57 6.54 -10.94
CA ASP A 218 14.24 5.27 -11.23
C ASP A 218 14.32 4.41 -9.96
N VAL A 219 14.70 3.14 -10.11
CA VAL A 219 14.89 2.24 -8.97
C VAL A 219 16.07 2.72 -8.14
N VAL A 220 15.81 3.08 -6.88
CA VAL A 220 16.82 3.47 -5.91
C VAL A 220 17.23 2.25 -5.10
N LEU A 221 18.54 2.01 -5.04
CA LEU A 221 19.14 0.87 -4.35
C LEU A 221 19.71 1.26 -2.98
N SER A 222 20.10 0.26 -2.21
CA SER A 222 20.72 0.48 -0.91
C SER A 222 22.16 0.98 -1.03
N ASN A 223 22.56 1.92 -0.16
CA ASN A 223 23.98 2.26 0.05
C ASN A 223 24.66 1.41 1.12
N VAL A 224 23.94 0.50 1.76
CA VAL A 224 24.52 -0.37 2.78
C VAL A 224 25.24 -1.51 2.08
N ASP A 225 26.54 -1.65 2.38
CA ASP A 225 27.35 -2.76 1.88
C ASP A 225 26.79 -4.11 2.34
N ASP A 226 27.13 -5.19 1.64
CA ASP A 226 26.72 -6.57 1.95
C ASP A 226 27.37 -7.14 3.24
N THR A 227 27.73 -6.28 4.19
CA THR A 227 28.14 -6.70 5.52
C THR A 227 26.94 -7.29 6.26
N VAL A 228 27.05 -8.59 6.51
CA VAL A 228 26.08 -9.38 7.27
C VAL A 228 25.84 -8.76 8.65
N ASN A 229 24.64 -8.25 8.86
CA ASN A 229 24.16 -7.81 10.17
C ASN A 229 23.06 -8.77 10.64
N THR A 230 23.32 -9.48 11.73
CA THR A 230 22.33 -10.36 12.36
C THR A 230 21.46 -9.55 13.32
N ILE A 231 20.18 -9.41 12.99
CA ILE A 231 19.19 -8.73 13.85
C ILE A 231 18.12 -9.75 14.22
N GLY A 232 18.14 -10.18 15.49
CA GLY A 232 17.31 -11.29 15.96
C GLY A 232 17.64 -12.58 15.18
N PRO A 233 16.64 -13.30 14.63
CA PRO A 233 16.86 -14.55 13.90
C PRO A 233 17.23 -14.36 12.42
N ASN A 234 17.31 -13.13 11.90
CA ASN A 234 17.51 -12.88 10.47
C ASN A 234 18.88 -12.25 10.20
N THR A 235 19.49 -12.71 9.11
CA THR A 235 20.73 -12.14 8.56
C THR A 235 20.39 -11.13 7.48
N PHE A 236 20.64 -9.86 7.75
CA PHE A 236 20.44 -8.75 6.84
C PHE A 236 21.73 -8.42 6.08
N GLY A 237 21.61 -8.26 4.76
CA GLY A 237 22.67 -7.77 3.87
C GLY A 237 22.26 -6.45 3.20
N GLY A 238 22.93 -6.12 2.09
CA GLY A 238 22.62 -4.94 1.28
C GLY A 238 21.35 -5.10 0.44
N SER A 239 21.35 -4.56 -0.77
CA SER A 239 20.18 -4.63 -1.67
C SER A 239 20.00 -5.98 -2.38
N THR A 240 21.03 -6.84 -2.37
CA THR A 240 21.01 -8.15 -3.03
C THR A 240 21.14 -9.26 -2.00
N ILE A 241 20.33 -10.30 -2.11
CA ILE A 241 20.33 -11.44 -1.20
C ILE A 241 20.17 -12.76 -1.96
N PHE A 242 20.92 -13.77 -1.54
CA PHE A 242 20.77 -15.14 -2.01
C PHE A 242 19.88 -15.92 -1.04
N ASN A 243 18.85 -16.60 -1.57
CA ASN A 243 18.05 -17.53 -0.79
C ASN A 243 18.55 -18.97 -1.02
N PRO A 244 19.25 -19.61 -0.07
CA PRO A 244 19.75 -20.98 -0.25
C PRO A 244 18.64 -22.02 -0.19
N TYR A 245 18.94 -23.27 -0.58
CA TYR A 245 18.09 -24.41 -0.26
C TYR A 245 18.06 -24.68 1.24
N ASN A 246 16.92 -25.17 1.73
CA ASN A 246 16.85 -25.70 3.09
C ASN A 246 17.85 -26.85 3.27
N ILE A 247 18.66 -26.78 4.31
CA ILE A 247 19.60 -27.85 4.67
C ILE A 247 18.93 -28.83 5.65
N PRO A 248 19.48 -30.04 5.86
CA PRO A 248 18.87 -31.04 6.75
C PRO A 248 18.63 -30.55 8.20
N SER A 249 19.45 -29.62 8.70
CA SER A 249 19.22 -28.98 10.01
C SER A 249 17.97 -28.08 10.02
N ASP A 250 17.68 -27.41 8.90
CA ASP A 250 16.47 -26.58 8.77
C ASP A 250 15.24 -27.46 8.71
N ALA A 251 15.32 -28.62 8.05
CA ALA A 251 14.24 -29.61 8.03
C ALA A 251 13.94 -30.20 9.41
N ALA A 252 14.92 -30.21 10.34
CA ALA A 252 14.72 -30.60 11.72
C ALA A 252 14.07 -29.50 12.57
N ALA A 253 14.38 -28.23 12.29
CA ALA A 253 13.80 -27.07 12.97
C ALA A 253 12.39 -26.71 12.44
N TYR A 254 12.19 -26.87 11.14
CA TYR A 254 10.97 -26.60 10.39
C TYR A 254 10.65 -27.82 9.49
N PRO A 255 10.01 -28.86 10.05
CA PRO A 255 9.54 -29.99 9.25
C PRO A 255 8.71 -29.48 8.07
N ILE A 256 8.77 -30.16 6.91
CA ILE A 256 8.06 -29.75 5.69
C ILE A 256 6.57 -29.48 5.94
N ARG A 257 5.95 -30.22 6.87
CA ARG A 257 4.55 -30.03 7.27
C ARG A 257 4.28 -28.69 7.95
N ASP A 258 5.27 -28.15 8.65
CA ASP A 258 5.18 -26.94 9.46
C ASP A 258 5.96 -25.76 8.81
N TRP A 259 6.49 -25.96 7.60
CA TRP A 259 7.19 -24.93 6.81
C TRP A 259 6.22 -24.20 5.88
N PHE A 260 5.87 -22.97 6.25
CA PHE A 260 4.96 -22.11 5.48
C PHE A 260 5.67 -21.25 4.41
N GLY A 261 6.94 -21.55 4.16
CA GLY A 261 7.79 -20.84 3.21
C GLY A 261 8.55 -19.65 3.79
N ASP A 262 9.35 -19.05 2.93
CA ASP A 262 10.23 -17.92 3.23
C ASP A 262 9.64 -16.61 2.71
N SER A 263 10.09 -15.51 3.32
CA SER A 263 9.71 -14.14 2.97
C SER A 263 10.94 -13.25 2.85
N LEU A 264 10.90 -12.31 1.90
CA LEU A 264 11.84 -11.19 1.86
C LEU A 264 11.47 -10.20 2.96
N LYS A 265 12.46 -9.75 3.71
CA LYS A 265 12.33 -8.82 4.83
C LYS A 265 13.16 -7.59 4.51
N VAL A 266 12.56 -6.41 4.65
CA VAL A 266 13.25 -5.14 4.42
C VAL A 266 13.23 -4.33 5.71
N GLN A 267 14.40 -3.86 6.12
CA GLN A 267 14.57 -2.96 7.26
C GLN A 267 15.06 -1.60 6.76
N ILE A 268 14.36 -0.53 7.09
CA ILE A 268 14.76 0.84 6.76
C ILE A 268 15.48 1.42 7.97
N ASP A 269 16.74 1.78 7.81
CA ASP A 269 17.57 2.29 8.91
C ASP A 269 17.55 3.82 8.98
N LEU A 270 17.46 4.49 7.83
CA LEU A 270 17.38 5.93 7.75
C LEU A 270 16.31 6.37 6.74
N GLY A 271 15.45 7.30 7.17
CA GLY A 271 14.48 7.94 6.30
C GLY A 271 15.12 8.92 5.32
N ILE A 272 14.37 9.32 4.29
CA ILE A 272 14.81 10.36 3.36
C ILE A 272 14.87 11.71 4.08
N ASN A 273 16.04 12.31 4.15
CA ASN A 273 16.19 13.66 4.68
C ASN A 273 15.62 14.68 3.70
N SER A 274 14.74 15.55 4.19
CA SER A 274 14.19 16.66 3.42
C SER A 274 14.80 17.94 3.95
N GLY A 275 15.36 18.78 3.09
CA GLY A 275 16.05 20.00 3.53
C GLY A 275 15.16 20.92 4.35
N ASP A 276 15.77 21.70 5.25
CA ASP A 276 15.15 22.44 6.35
C ASP A 276 14.06 23.47 6.00
N ASN A 277 13.77 23.73 4.71
CA ASN A 277 12.81 24.77 4.31
C ASN A 277 11.62 24.27 3.47
N GLY A 278 11.47 22.97 3.24
CA GLY A 278 10.32 22.44 2.46
C GLY A 278 10.26 22.94 1.02
N LEU A 279 11.38 23.46 0.50
CA LEU A 279 11.58 23.77 -0.91
C LEU A 279 12.65 22.82 -1.46
N PRO A 280 12.47 22.20 -2.63
CA PRO A 280 13.56 21.52 -3.33
C PRO A 280 14.70 22.52 -3.51
N LYS A 281 15.97 22.12 -3.34
CA LYS A 281 17.08 23.00 -3.73
C LYS A 281 17.10 23.02 -5.28
N ILE A 282 16.56 24.08 -5.89
CA ILE A 282 16.31 24.16 -7.34
C ILE A 282 17.59 24.43 -8.18
N LYS A 283 18.80 24.39 -7.61
CA LYS A 283 20.03 24.71 -8.37
C LYS A 283 21.10 23.62 -8.27
N GLY A 284 21.15 22.74 -9.28
CA GLY A 284 22.27 21.84 -9.54
C GLY A 284 21.82 20.44 -9.97
N LEU A 285 22.65 19.76 -10.77
CA LEU A 285 22.43 18.36 -11.20
C LEU A 285 22.32 17.37 -10.01
N PHE A 286 22.77 17.79 -8.81
CA PHE A 286 22.80 16.98 -7.59
C PHE A 286 22.05 17.58 -6.39
N GLU A 287 21.40 18.75 -6.54
CA GLU A 287 20.70 19.41 -5.40
C GLU A 287 19.16 19.35 -5.51
N GLY A 288 18.58 18.87 -6.61
CA GLY A 288 17.13 18.89 -6.88
C GLY A 288 16.23 17.89 -6.13
N GLN A 289 16.64 17.36 -4.97
CA GLN A 289 15.82 16.39 -4.23
C GLN A 289 14.60 17.11 -3.62
N PRO A 290 13.37 16.70 -3.96
CA PRO A 290 12.17 17.36 -3.45
C PRO A 290 11.86 16.98 -2.00
N GLY A 291 12.61 16.03 -1.43
CA GLY A 291 12.37 15.50 -0.09
C GLY A 291 11.05 14.73 -0.01
N LEU A 292 10.48 14.66 1.18
CA LEU A 292 9.23 14.01 1.52
C LEU A 292 8.05 14.95 1.34
N TYR A 293 6.90 14.37 0.98
CA TYR A 293 5.64 15.09 0.89
C TYR A 293 5.19 15.68 2.23
N ALA A 294 5.50 15.00 3.34
CA ALA A 294 5.16 15.47 4.67
C ALA A 294 6.40 15.48 5.56
N ASN A 295 6.77 16.66 6.01
CA ASN A 295 7.95 16.89 6.83
C ASN A 295 7.52 17.14 8.27
N ALA A 296 8.02 16.34 9.20
CA ALA A 296 7.75 16.55 10.62
C ALA A 296 8.27 17.93 11.05
N ILE A 297 7.48 18.64 11.86
CA ILE A 297 7.87 19.94 12.41
C ILE A 297 8.75 19.69 13.64
N GLY A 298 9.96 20.25 13.62
CA GLY A 298 10.92 20.13 14.73
C GLY A 298 11.17 18.68 15.14
N SER A 299 11.33 18.45 16.44
CA SER A 299 11.51 17.10 17.00
C SER A 299 10.17 16.45 17.39
N GLY A 300 9.04 17.01 16.96
CA GLY A 300 7.71 16.63 17.42
C GLY A 300 7.29 17.31 18.73
N PHE A 301 6.18 16.83 19.28
CA PHE A 301 5.63 17.26 20.55
C PHE A 301 5.31 16.04 21.41
N ASN A 302 5.60 16.18 22.70
CA ASN A 302 5.58 15.08 23.61
C ASN A 302 4.33 15.12 24.49
N ILE A 303 3.55 14.04 24.50
CA ILE A 303 2.36 13.92 25.33
C ILE A 303 2.64 12.96 26.49
N ALA A 304 2.17 13.29 27.70
CA ALA A 304 2.31 12.41 28.88
C ALA A 304 1.16 12.59 29.88
N GLY A 305 0.95 11.55 30.70
CA GLY A 305 0.09 11.60 31.90
C GLY A 305 -1.41 11.52 31.64
N VAL A 306 -1.97 12.36 30.78
CA VAL A 306 -3.42 12.44 30.50
C VAL A 306 -3.70 11.85 29.12
N ALA A 307 -4.60 10.85 29.06
CA ALA A 307 -5.08 10.32 27.79
C ALA A 307 -5.68 11.47 26.97
N PRO A 308 -5.15 11.77 25.77
CA PRO A 308 -5.66 12.86 24.96
C PRO A 308 -7.14 12.61 24.68
N SER A 309 -7.94 13.66 24.83
CA SER A 309 -9.35 13.59 24.50
C SER A 309 -9.48 13.62 22.98
N ILE A 310 -9.38 12.44 22.37
CA ILE A 310 -9.61 12.19 20.94
C ILE A 310 -11.04 11.68 20.76
N ASN A 311 -11.96 12.24 21.52
CA ASN A 311 -13.38 12.12 21.21
C ASN A 311 -13.68 13.30 20.30
N GLY A 312 -13.62 13.05 18.99
CA GLY A 312 -14.00 14.00 17.96
C GLY A 312 -15.49 14.33 18.05
N PHE A 313 -15.87 15.08 19.08
CA PHE A 313 -17.20 15.65 19.16
C PHE A 313 -17.33 16.67 18.03
N PRO A 314 -18.39 16.58 17.21
CA PRO A 314 -18.73 17.65 16.29
C PRO A 314 -18.83 18.94 17.07
N ILE A 315 -17.95 19.88 16.77
CA ILE A 315 -17.90 21.19 17.42
C ILE A 315 -17.77 22.25 16.34
N THR A 316 -18.26 23.44 16.62
CA THR A 316 -17.99 24.59 15.78
C THR A 316 -16.56 25.05 16.01
N ILE A 317 -15.74 25.08 14.95
CA ILE A 317 -14.36 25.58 15.00
C ILE A 317 -14.42 27.06 15.40
N PRO A 318 -13.71 27.48 16.47
CA PRO A 318 -13.61 28.88 16.85
C PRO A 318 -13.05 29.71 15.69
N ASN A 319 -13.46 30.98 15.58
CA ASN A 319 -13.04 31.92 14.54
C ASN A 319 -13.48 31.59 13.09
N LEU A 320 -13.87 30.34 12.79
CA LEU A 320 -14.34 29.92 11.47
C LEU A 320 -15.87 29.74 11.42
N GLY A 321 -16.52 29.39 12.53
CA GLY A 321 -17.98 29.21 12.59
C GLY A 321 -18.49 27.94 11.88
N GLU A 322 -17.58 27.09 11.41
CA GLU A 322 -17.86 25.88 10.63
C GLU A 322 -17.81 24.61 11.51
N PRO A 323 -18.51 23.52 11.15
CA PRO A 323 -18.40 22.24 11.85
C PRO A 323 -16.99 21.65 11.69
N GLY A 324 -16.51 21.02 12.76
CA GLY A 324 -15.22 20.34 12.79
C GLY A 324 -15.03 19.50 14.06
N PHE A 325 -13.77 19.24 14.38
CA PHE A 325 -13.34 18.38 15.47
C PHE A 325 -12.31 19.09 16.35
N ARG A 326 -12.45 18.95 17.67
CA ARG A 326 -11.48 19.42 18.66
C ARG A 326 -10.72 18.25 19.28
N TYR A 327 -9.41 18.41 19.42
CA TYR A 327 -8.51 17.48 20.10
C TYR A 327 -7.75 18.20 21.19
N GLU A 328 -7.50 17.52 22.29
CA GLU A 328 -6.77 18.09 23.43
C GLU A 328 -5.52 17.26 23.72
N PHE A 329 -4.37 17.94 23.70
CA PHE A 329 -3.05 17.36 23.98
C PHE A 329 -2.42 18.07 25.17
N THR A 330 -2.11 17.34 26.23
CA THR A 330 -1.34 17.85 27.37
C THR A 330 0.14 17.58 27.15
N LEU A 331 0.95 18.63 27.03
CA LEU A 331 2.37 18.51 26.71
C LEU A 331 3.26 18.32 27.95
N ASN A 332 4.31 17.50 27.82
CA ASN A 332 5.31 17.27 28.86
C ASN A 332 6.65 17.98 28.55
N GLY A 333 6.62 19.32 28.48
CA GLY A 333 7.81 20.18 28.32
C GLY A 333 8.62 19.99 27.01
N GLY A 334 9.49 20.95 26.68
CA GLY A 334 10.52 20.79 25.65
C GLY A 334 10.07 20.53 24.20
N SER A 335 8.91 21.04 23.76
CA SER A 335 8.35 20.76 22.43
C SER A 335 8.73 21.82 21.38
N SER A 336 9.47 21.42 20.34
CA SER A 336 9.79 22.30 19.18
C SER A 336 8.90 22.06 17.96
N GLY A 337 7.97 21.10 18.04
CA GLY A 337 7.15 20.60 16.93
C GLY A 337 5.65 20.57 17.17
N VAL A 338 5.14 21.46 18.04
CA VAL A 338 3.70 21.53 18.36
C VAL A 338 2.86 21.90 17.12
N PRO A 339 1.60 21.41 17.04
CA PRO A 339 0.71 21.80 15.96
C PRO A 339 0.45 23.31 15.98
N ILE A 340 0.58 23.96 14.83
CA ILE A 340 0.27 25.38 14.60
C ILE A 340 -0.78 25.51 13.51
N ILE A 341 -1.42 26.68 13.40
CA ILE A 341 -2.37 26.97 12.33
C ILE A 341 -1.68 26.78 10.97
N GLY A 342 -2.33 26.03 10.07
CA GLY A 342 -1.79 25.66 8.75
C GLY A 342 -0.81 24.47 8.76
N SER A 343 -0.52 23.89 9.93
CA SER A 343 0.17 22.59 10.00
C SER A 343 -0.81 21.44 9.76
N PHE A 344 -0.29 20.23 9.56
CA PHE A 344 -1.09 19.05 9.25
C PHE A 344 -0.87 17.93 10.27
N LEU A 345 -1.93 17.23 10.63
CA LEU A 345 -1.91 16.01 11.43
C LEU A 345 -2.29 14.81 10.56
N ARG A 346 -1.92 13.59 10.95
CA ARG A 346 -2.32 12.36 10.25
C ARG A 346 -3.83 12.17 10.38
N GLY A 347 -4.53 12.12 9.26
CA GLY A 347 -5.99 11.97 9.25
C GLY A 347 -6.45 10.53 9.44
N LYS A 348 -7.71 10.35 9.81
CA LYS A 348 -8.33 9.03 9.96
C LYS A 348 -8.69 8.42 8.60
N TYR A 349 -9.36 9.19 7.75
CA TYR A 349 -9.85 8.75 6.43
C TYR A 349 -9.07 9.38 5.27
N THR A 350 -8.43 10.52 5.52
CA THR A 350 -7.51 11.18 4.60
C THR A 350 -6.11 11.12 5.19
N ASP A 351 -5.05 11.07 4.38
CA ASP A 351 -3.69 10.93 4.92
C ASP A 351 -3.28 12.05 5.88
N TYR A 352 -3.63 13.29 5.54
CA TYR A 352 -3.29 14.48 6.30
C TYR A 352 -4.49 15.43 6.41
N VAL A 353 -4.67 16.00 7.58
CA VAL A 353 -5.74 16.95 7.89
C VAL A 353 -5.11 18.25 8.39
N GLU A 354 -5.54 19.36 7.82
CA GLU A 354 -5.10 20.70 8.19
C GLU A 354 -5.64 21.13 9.55
N VAL A 355 -4.78 21.79 10.32
CA VAL A 355 -5.09 22.47 11.57
C VAL A 355 -5.56 23.88 11.27
N PHE A 356 -6.82 24.17 11.59
CA PHE A 356 -7.46 25.46 11.33
C PHE A 356 -7.34 26.44 12.49
N ASP A 357 -7.35 25.92 13.72
CA ASP A 357 -7.20 26.75 14.91
C ASP A 357 -6.47 25.99 16.02
N VAL A 358 -5.79 26.74 16.89
CA VAL A 358 -5.09 26.21 18.06
C VAL A 358 -5.32 27.16 19.22
N VAL A 359 -5.90 26.64 20.31
CA VAL A 359 -6.07 27.37 21.57
C VAL A 359 -5.13 26.75 22.61
N ILE A 360 -4.31 27.59 23.23
CA ILE A 360 -3.28 27.17 24.19
C ILE A 360 -3.68 27.65 25.58
N VAL A 361 -3.83 26.72 26.53
CA VAL A 361 -4.14 27.00 27.93
C VAL A 361 -3.09 26.33 28.82
N GLY A 362 -2.02 27.05 29.13
CA GLY A 362 -0.90 26.49 29.89
C GLY A 362 -0.18 25.38 29.11
N ALA A 363 -0.22 24.15 29.62
CA ALA A 363 0.36 22.96 28.98
C ALA A 363 -0.62 22.22 28.06
N ASP A 364 -1.90 22.62 28.05
CA ASP A 364 -2.95 21.99 27.25
C ASP A 364 -3.11 22.72 25.91
N TYR A 365 -3.01 21.96 24.84
CA TYR A 365 -3.15 22.41 23.46
C TYR A 365 -4.43 21.85 22.89
N GLN A 366 -5.36 22.75 22.57
CA GLN A 366 -6.62 22.42 21.90
C GLN A 366 -6.46 22.69 20.41
N VAL A 367 -6.53 21.64 19.60
CA VAL A 367 -6.31 21.69 18.16
C VAL A 367 -7.64 21.44 17.45
N PHE A 368 -7.96 22.30 16.47
CA PHE A 368 -9.20 22.23 15.71
C PHE A 368 -8.94 21.90 14.24
N THR A 369 -9.72 20.98 13.70
CA THR A 369 -9.61 20.49 12.32
C THR A 369 -10.99 20.28 11.70
N LYS A 370 -11.09 20.29 10.36
CA LYS A 370 -12.36 20.01 9.65
C LYS A 370 -12.67 18.52 9.50
N LYS A 371 -11.65 17.67 9.42
CA LYS A 371 -11.77 16.22 9.21
C LYS A 371 -11.18 15.47 10.42
N PRO A 372 -11.61 14.22 10.69
CA PRO A 372 -11.12 13.51 11.86
C PRO A 372 -9.65 13.09 11.73
N ILE A 373 -8.88 13.15 12.83
CA ILE A 373 -7.48 12.68 12.89
C ILE A 373 -7.40 11.21 13.29
N ASN A 374 -6.29 10.54 12.97
CA ASN A 374 -6.10 9.15 13.30
C ASN A 374 -5.90 8.95 14.81
N LYS A 375 -6.89 8.32 15.46
CA LYS A 375 -6.83 8.06 16.90
C LYS A 375 -5.64 7.19 17.29
N SER A 376 -5.27 6.18 16.52
CA SER A 376 -4.18 5.26 16.88
C SER A 376 -2.81 5.93 16.89
N PHE A 377 -2.58 6.90 15.99
CA PHE A 377 -1.30 7.63 15.96
C PHE A 377 -1.18 8.63 17.11
N TYR A 378 -2.28 9.25 17.50
CA TYR A 378 -2.29 10.35 18.46
C TYR A 378 -2.77 9.96 19.87
N SER A 379 -3.29 8.75 20.07
CA SER A 379 -3.64 8.23 21.40
C SER A 379 -2.40 7.90 22.20
N LEU A 380 -2.47 8.07 23.52
CA LEU A 380 -1.53 7.46 24.44
C LEU A 380 -1.79 5.94 24.47
N THR A 381 -0.75 5.16 24.23
CA THR A 381 -0.82 3.68 24.24
C THR A 381 -1.19 3.15 25.64
N VAL A 382 -0.86 3.87 26.71
CA VAL A 382 -1.24 3.68 28.14
C VAL A 382 -1.07 5.06 28.83
N PRO A 383 -1.74 5.41 29.95
CA PRO A 383 -1.29 6.51 30.81
C PRO A 383 0.11 6.18 31.37
N ALA A 384 1.15 6.43 30.57
CA ALA A 384 2.51 6.04 30.88
C ALA A 384 3.29 7.24 31.41
N THR A 385 4.12 6.98 32.41
CA THR A 385 5.15 7.89 32.92
C THR A 385 6.26 8.15 31.91
N THR A 386 6.27 7.43 30.77
CA THR A 386 7.18 7.64 29.64
C THR A 386 6.56 8.59 28.62
N PRO A 387 7.21 9.71 28.31
CA PRO A 387 6.72 10.66 27.31
C PRO A 387 6.61 10.01 25.90
N ASP A 388 5.46 10.19 25.22
CA ASP A 388 5.18 9.66 23.86
C ASP A 388 5.28 10.78 22.81
N ASN A 389 6.19 10.64 21.85
CA ASN A 389 6.47 11.68 20.86
C ASN A 389 5.54 11.59 19.66
N LYS A 390 4.83 12.68 19.38
CA LYS A 390 3.91 12.85 18.26
C LYS A 390 4.41 13.93 17.30
N PHE A 391 3.90 13.93 16.08
CA PHE A 391 4.35 14.86 15.06
C PHE A 391 3.18 15.58 14.39
N ALA A 392 3.36 16.89 14.21
CA ALA A 392 2.69 17.68 13.21
C ALA A 392 3.59 17.81 11.97
N TYR A 393 2.99 18.08 10.82
CA TYR A 393 3.67 18.04 9.53
C TYR A 393 3.48 19.32 8.75
N LYS A 394 4.52 19.72 8.01
CA LYS A 394 4.43 20.69 6.91
C LYS A 394 4.35 19.92 5.60
N ILE A 395 3.34 20.20 4.79
CA ILE A 395 3.14 19.53 3.51
C ILE A 395 3.93 20.23 2.41
N ASN A 396 4.69 19.44 1.66
CA ASN A 396 5.38 19.82 0.44
C ASN A 396 4.73 19.08 -0.73
N GLN A 397 3.92 19.79 -1.53
CA GLN A 397 3.15 19.18 -2.63
C GLN A 397 4.00 18.48 -3.70
N ILE A 398 5.28 18.82 -3.78
CA ILE A 398 6.21 18.28 -4.79
C ILE A 398 7.14 17.19 -4.24
N GLY A 399 7.07 16.90 -2.93
CA GLY A 399 7.83 15.84 -2.28
C GLY A 399 7.37 14.43 -2.68
N TRP A 400 8.20 13.44 -2.40
CA TRP A 400 7.86 12.03 -2.54
C TRP A 400 6.72 11.67 -1.58
N TYR A 401 5.61 11.19 -2.12
CA TYR A 401 4.36 10.95 -1.42
C TYR A 401 4.16 9.47 -1.08
N SER A 402 4.53 8.58 -1.98
CA SER A 402 4.46 7.13 -1.79
C SER A 402 5.66 6.44 -2.41
N TYR A 403 5.77 5.13 -2.20
CA TYR A 403 6.83 4.30 -2.77
C TYR A 403 6.27 2.94 -3.19
N LYS A 404 6.97 2.30 -4.13
CA LYS A 404 6.77 0.89 -4.51
C LYS A 404 8.05 0.13 -4.24
N ILE A 405 7.91 -1.07 -3.67
CA ILE A 405 9.02 -2.01 -3.56
C ILE A 405 9.04 -2.83 -4.85
N VAL A 406 10.20 -2.89 -5.50
CA VAL A 406 10.41 -3.70 -6.69
C VAL A 406 11.44 -4.78 -6.37
N VAL A 407 11.20 -5.99 -6.87
CA VAL A 407 12.08 -7.13 -6.67
C VAL A 407 12.48 -7.67 -8.04
N LYS A 408 13.78 -7.82 -8.26
CA LYS A 408 14.34 -8.47 -9.44
C LYS A 408 14.92 -9.82 -9.03
N GLN A 409 14.41 -10.89 -9.62
CA GLN A 409 15.06 -12.20 -9.62
C GLN A 409 16.09 -12.20 -10.76
N GLN A 410 17.33 -12.60 -10.49
CA GLN A 410 18.39 -12.57 -11.52
C GLN A 410 18.33 -13.78 -12.45
N GLU A 411 17.95 -14.94 -11.94
CA GLU A 411 17.88 -16.18 -12.71
C GLU A 411 16.57 -16.26 -13.51
N GLN A 412 16.66 -16.80 -14.73
CA GLN A 412 15.50 -17.05 -15.56
C GLN A 412 14.63 -18.16 -14.96
N ASP A 413 13.31 -17.98 -15.00
CA ASP A 413 12.36 -19.04 -14.69
C ASP A 413 12.44 -20.11 -15.79
N TYR A 414 13.17 -21.18 -15.50
CA TYR A 414 12.90 -22.46 -16.15
C TYR A 414 11.60 -22.97 -15.54
N TYR A 415 10.50 -22.89 -16.29
CA TYR A 415 9.34 -23.72 -16.02
C TYR A 415 9.77 -25.17 -16.23
N ASN A 416 10.36 -25.77 -15.21
CA ASN A 416 10.35 -27.22 -15.10
C ASN A 416 8.87 -27.58 -14.93
N VAL A 417 8.19 -27.77 -16.05
CA VAL A 417 6.97 -28.56 -16.10
C VAL A 417 7.42 -29.90 -15.53
N TYR A 418 7.10 -30.14 -14.26
CA TYR A 418 7.18 -31.48 -13.72
C TYR A 418 6.38 -32.36 -14.67
N LEU A 419 7.07 -33.16 -15.47
CA LEU A 419 6.46 -34.30 -16.12
C LEU A 419 6.02 -35.21 -14.96
N PRO A 420 4.73 -35.54 -14.81
CA PRO A 420 4.33 -36.63 -13.94
C PRO A 420 4.84 -37.93 -14.59
N GLY A 421 6.08 -38.31 -14.27
CA GLY A 421 6.71 -39.45 -14.95
C GLY A 421 8.19 -39.68 -14.70
N ILE A 422 8.77 -39.33 -13.54
CA ILE A 422 10.09 -39.85 -13.13
C ILE A 422 10.04 -40.17 -11.63
N VAL A 423 9.36 -41.26 -11.28
CA VAL A 423 9.96 -42.33 -10.47
C VAL A 423 9.24 -43.63 -10.85
N ASN A 424 9.84 -44.41 -11.74
CA ASN A 424 9.57 -45.84 -11.83
C ASN A 424 10.89 -46.53 -12.17
N GLY A 425 11.40 -47.33 -11.23
CA GLY A 425 12.47 -48.32 -11.47
C GLY A 425 13.75 -47.82 -12.12
N TYR A 426 14.74 -47.45 -11.32
CA TYR A 426 16.14 -47.53 -11.75
C TYR A 426 16.55 -49.01 -11.80
N TYR A 427 16.54 -49.60 -13.00
CA TYR A 427 17.36 -50.76 -13.36
C TYR A 427 17.97 -50.49 -14.74
N GLY A 428 19.27 -50.21 -14.71
CA GLY A 428 20.19 -50.10 -15.83
C GLY A 428 21.59 -50.18 -15.27
#